data_AF-A0A494QZA5-F1
#
_entry.id   AF-A0A494QZA5-F1
#
_cell.length_a   1.000
_cell.length_b   1.000
_cell.length_c   1.000
_cell.angle_alpha   90.00
_cell.angle_beta   90.00
_cell.angle_gamma   90.00
#
_symmetry.space_group_name_H-M   'P 1'
#
loop_
_entity.id
_entity.type
_entity.pdbx_description
1 polymer ?
#
loop_
_entity_poly.entity_id
_entity_poly.type
_entity_poly.pdbx_seq_one_letter_code
_entity_poly.pdbx_strand_id
1 'polypeptide(L)' 'MPTKRGSEIKVGDLIHLGLGERTGRVVEFKTHPRLAELNPGITGRVAVTDRGSITIIDQAPIRIPE' A
#
# COMPACT_ATOMS: atom_id res chain seq x y z
N MET A 1 -13.02 0.68 -11.20
CA MET A 1 -11.99 0.97 -10.17
C MET A 1 -10.60 0.74 -10.73
N PRO A 2 -9.83 1.81 -11.00
CA PRO A 2 -8.46 1.73 -11.47
C PRO A 2 -7.54 1.09 -10.42
N THR A 3 -6.42 0.52 -10.90
CA THR A 3 -5.38 -0.04 -10.03
C THR A 3 -4.00 0.48 -10.43
N LYS A 4 -3.10 0.54 -9.46
CA LYS A 4 -1.66 0.74 -9.65
C LYS A 4 -0.93 -0.45 -9.06
N ARG A 5 0.21 -0.83 -9.62
CA ARG A 5 1.09 -1.82 -8.97
C ARG A 5 1.63 -1.21 -7.66
N GLY A 6 1.82 -2.03 -6.63
CA GLY A 6 2.31 -1.54 -5.32
C GLY A 6 3.61 -0.75 -5.40
N SER A 7 4.52 -1.14 -6.30
CA SER A 7 5.77 -0.42 -6.58
C SER A 7 5.55 0.97 -7.19
N GLU A 8 4.38 1.24 -7.79
CA GLU A 8 4.04 2.50 -8.45
C GLU A 8 3.33 3.50 -7.52
N ILE A 9 2.94 3.07 -6.32
CA ILE A 9 2.32 3.95 -5.33
C ILE A 9 3.35 4.93 -4.79
N LYS A 10 2.98 6.22 -4.78
CA LYS A 10 3.82 7.32 -4.30
C LYS A 10 3.19 8.03 -3.12
N VAL A 11 4.01 8.78 -2.37
CA VAL A 11 3.50 9.74 -1.40
C VAL A 11 2.60 10.74 -2.13
N GLY A 12 1.43 11.02 -1.56
CA GLY A 12 0.39 11.84 -2.18
C GLY A 12 -0.69 11.06 -2.93
N ASP A 13 -0.46 9.79 -3.29
CA ASP A 13 -1.49 8.97 -3.92
C ASP A 13 -2.65 8.69 -2.95
N LEU A 14 -3.89 8.73 -3.45
CA LEU A 14 -5.05 8.18 -2.75
C LEU A 14 -5.15 6.68 -3.04
N ILE A 15 -5.28 5.87 -1.99
CA ILE A 15 -5.42 4.41 -2.09
C ILE A 15 -6.58 3.92 -1.20
N HIS A 16 -7.16 2.77 -1.52
CA HIS A 16 -8.12 2.12 -0.64
C HIS A 16 -7.41 1.39 0.52
N LEU A 17 -7.94 1.55 1.73
CA LEU A 17 -7.45 0.99 2.99
C LEU A 17 -8.29 -0.23 3.38
N GLY A 18 -8.12 -1.34 2.68
CA GLY A 18 -8.73 -2.63 3.05
C GLY A 18 -10.26 -2.62 3.05
N LEU A 19 -10.86 -3.15 4.14
CA LEU A 19 -12.31 -3.39 4.24
C LEU A 19 -13.08 -2.09 4.52
N GLY A 20 -14.09 -1.80 3.70
CA GLY A 20 -15.09 -0.75 3.94
C GLY A 20 -14.99 0.49 3.04
N GLU A 21 -14.47 0.37 1.81
CA GLU A 21 -14.38 1.47 0.83
C GLU A 21 -13.62 2.72 1.32
N ARG A 22 -12.92 2.63 2.45
CA ARG A 22 -12.16 3.73 3.02
C ARG A 22 -10.98 4.04 2.12
N THR A 23 -10.81 5.31 1.78
CA THR A 23 -9.62 5.80 1.09
C THR A 23 -8.76 6.64 2.02
N GLY A 24 -7.45 6.65 1.77
CA GLY A 24 -6.49 7.46 2.50
C GLY A 24 -5.40 7.96 1.56
N ARG A 25 -4.90 9.16 1.82
CA ARG A 25 -3.76 9.73 1.10
C ARG A 25 -2.47 9.24 1.75
N VAL A 26 -1.57 8.67 0.96
CA VAL A 26 -0.26 8.22 1.44
C VAL A 26 0.57 9.43 1.88
N VAL A 27 1.04 9.40 3.12
CA VAL A 27 1.89 10.45 3.71
C VAL A 27 3.35 10.02 3.81
N GLU A 28 3.61 8.74 4.06
CA GLU A 28 4.97 8.18 4.12
C GLU A 28 4.95 6.67 3.88
N PHE A 29 6.14 6.10 3.65
CA PHE A 29 6.34 4.65 3.63
C PHE A 29 7.29 4.22 4.73
N LYS A 30 7.00 3.08 5.34
CA LYS A 30 7.89 2.40 6.28
C LYS A 30 8.27 1.03 5.75
N THR A 31 9.45 0.57 6.14
CA THR A 31 9.88 -0.81 5.88
C THR A 31 8.93 -1.76 6.61
N HIS A 32 8.49 -2.81 5.92
CA HIS A 32 7.69 -3.84 6.58
C HIS A 32 8.60 -4.70 7.48
N PRO A 33 8.32 -4.82 8.79
CA PRO A 33 9.31 -5.32 9.76
C PRO A 33 9.76 -6.75 9.50
N ARG A 34 8.93 -7.61 8.88
CA ARG A 34 9.22 -9.04 8.68
C ARG A 34 8.65 -9.65 7.39
N LEU A 35 8.40 -8.84 6.35
CA LEU A 35 7.70 -9.35 5.15
C LEU A 35 8.55 -10.40 4.43
N ALA A 36 9.80 -10.04 4.12
CA ALA A 36 10.73 -10.91 3.41
C ALA A 36 11.16 -12.14 4.24
N GLU A 37 11.21 -12.02 5.57
CA GLU A 37 11.50 -13.14 6.46
C GLU A 37 10.40 -14.21 6.42
N LEU A 38 9.13 -13.77 6.48
CA LEU A 38 7.98 -14.66 6.51
C LEU A 38 7.59 -15.15 5.11
N ASN A 39 7.91 -14.39 4.07
CA ASN A 39 7.57 -14.68 2.68
C ASN A 39 8.78 -14.38 1.78
N PRO A 40 9.75 -15.31 1.69
CA PRO A 40 10.91 -15.14 0.84
C PRO A 40 10.52 -14.83 -0.60
N GLY A 41 11.13 -13.80 -1.19
CA GLY A 41 10.85 -13.34 -2.56
C GLY A 41 9.70 -12.34 -2.70
N ILE A 42 8.95 -12.06 -1.62
CA ILE A 42 7.96 -10.97 -1.61
C ILE A 42 8.62 -9.69 -1.10
N THR A 43 8.47 -8.61 -1.87
CA THR A 43 8.88 -7.27 -1.45
C THR A 43 7.66 -6.39 -1.21
N GLY A 44 7.78 -5.46 -0.28
CA GLY A 44 6.67 -4.60 0.08
C GLY A 44 7.02 -3.68 1.24
N ARG A 45 6.12 -2.72 1.45
CA ARG A 45 6.28 -1.61 2.40
C ARG A 45 4.96 -1.35 3.09
N VAL A 46 5.01 -0.71 4.25
CA VAL A 46 3.82 -0.20 4.93
C VAL A 46 3.56 1.22 4.42
N ALA A 47 2.46 1.43 3.72
CA ALA A 47 1.98 2.77 3.40
C ALA A 47 1.26 3.32 4.62
N VAL A 48 1.77 4.42 5.16
CA VAL A 48 1.09 5.21 6.19
C VAL A 48 0.31 6.30 5.46
N THR A 49 -0.96 6.44 5.83
CA THR A 49 -1.88 7.42 5.27
C THR A 49 -2.43 8.33 6.37
N ASP A 50 -3.11 9.39 5.98
CA ASP A 50 -3.86 10.27 6.88
C ASP A 50 -5.02 9.57 7.63
N ARG A 51 -5.41 8.35 7.22
CA ARG A 51 -6.53 7.58 7.81
C ARG A 51 -6.13 6.25 8.44
N GLY A 52 -4.86 5.89 8.44
CA GLY A 52 -4.36 4.60 8.93
C GLY A 52 -3.16 4.08 8.12
N SER A 53 -2.86 2.79 8.22
CA SER A 53 -1.75 2.17 7.47
C SER A 53 -2.15 0.85 6.85
N ILE A 54 -1.55 0.52 5.71
CA ILE A 54 -1.76 -0.75 5.00
C ILE A 54 -0.43 -1.28 4.45
N THR A 55 -0.27 -2.60 4.46
CA THR A 55 0.84 -3.26 3.77
C THR A 55 0.58 -3.27 2.27
N ILE A 56 1.53 -2.74 1.51
CA ILE A 56 1.57 -2.76 0.05
C ILE A 56 2.64 -3.75 -0.38
N ILE A 57 2.23 -4.77 -1.12
CA ILE A 57 3.15 -5.70 -1.80
C ILE A 57 3.51 -5.08 -3.13
N ASP A 58 4.80 -4.97 -3.44
CA ASP A 58 5.28 -4.21 -4.59
C ASP A 58 4.77 -4.81 -5.92
N GLN A 59 4.59 -6.12 -6.01
CA GLN A 59 4.11 -6.81 -7.22
C GLN A 59 2.58 -6.82 -7.34
N ALA A 60 1.85 -6.53 -6.26
CA ALA A 60 0.40 -6.68 -6.22
C ALA A 60 -0.32 -5.44 -6.77
N PRO A 61 -1.51 -5.62 -7.39
CA PRO A 61 -2.37 -4.50 -7.75
C PRO A 61 -3.01 -3.88 -6.49
N ILE A 62 -2.91 -2.56 -6.39
CA ILE A 62 -3.51 -1.72 -5.34
C ILE A 62 -4.63 -0.91 -5.96
N ARG A 63 -5.80 -0.96 -5.32
CA ARG A 63 -6.97 -0.19 -5.75
C ARG A 63 -6.76 1.30 -5.46
N ILE A 64 -7.07 2.12 -6.45
CA ILE A 64 -7.13 3.57 -6.32
C ILE A 64 -8.55 4.05 -6.67
N PRO A 65 -9.05 5.10 -5.99
CA PRO A 65 -10.32 5.73 -6.40
C PRO A 65 -10.19 6.33 -7.80
N GLU A 66 -11.33 6.45 -8.49
CA GLU A 66 -11.43 7.15 -9.78
C GLU A 66 -11.10 8.64 -9.68
#